data_AF-A0A426VXA6-F1
#
_entry.id   AF-A0A426VXA6-F1
#
_cell.length_a   1.000
_cell.length_b   1.000
_cell.length_c   1.000
_cell.angle_alpha   90.00
_cell.angle_beta   90.00
_cell.angle_gamma   90.00
#
_symmetry.space_group_name_H-M   'P 1'
#
loop_
_entity.id
_entity.type
_entity.pdbx_description
1 polymer ?
#
loop_
_entity_poly.entity_id
_entity_poly.type
_entity_poly.pdbx_seq_one_letter_code
_entity_poly.pdbx_strand_id
1 'polypeptide(L)'
;MQRMTIKAYAVKHKLSIFNVVKMAKSGKLKTDIVEENGKEITYIVLDEAIESEVEKGIVPLKEKGDASLKEEVKLLREEMQLLREEIEILKKRL
;
A
#
# COMPACT_ATOMS: atom_id res chain seq x y z
N MET A 1 6.51 -16.32 -23.35
CA MET A 1 5.95 -15.29 -22.43
C MET A 1 4.84 -15.92 -21.65
N GLN A 2 4.95 -15.98 -20.32
CA GLN A 2 3.95 -16.59 -19.46
C GLN A 2 2.92 -15.52 -19.08
N ARG A 3 1.62 -15.83 -19.20
CA ARG A 3 0.53 -14.94 -18.81
C ARG A 3 -0.30 -15.59 -17.71
N MET A 4 -0.83 -14.78 -16.80
CA MET A 4 -1.70 -15.27 -15.72
C MET A 4 -2.89 -14.34 -15.50
N THR A 5 -3.97 -14.88 -14.93
CA THR A 5 -5.14 -14.07 -14.60
C THR A 5 -4.83 -13.10 -13.45
N ILE A 6 -5.61 -12.02 -13.36
CA ILE A 6 -5.54 -11.07 -12.24
C ILE A 6 -5.62 -11.81 -10.88
N LYS A 7 -6.47 -12.84 -10.79
CA LYS A 7 -6.62 -13.65 -9.58
C LYS A 7 -5.36 -14.45 -9.25
N ALA A 8 -4.78 -15.13 -10.24
CA ALA A 8 -3.56 -15.90 -10.04
C ALA A 8 -2.38 -15.00 -9.62
N TYR A 9 -2.29 -13.80 -10.22
CA TYR A 9 -1.27 -12.82 -9.87
C TYR A 9 -1.42 -12.30 -8.44
N ALA A 10 -2.65 -11.97 -8.04
CA ALA A 10 -2.97 -11.55 -6.67
C ALA A 10 -2.52 -12.59 -5.63
N VAL A 11 -2.80 -13.88 -5.89
CA VAL A 11 -2.38 -14.98 -5.01
C VAL A 11 -0.86 -15.14 -4.98
N LYS A 12 -0.20 -15.15 -6.15
CA LYS A 12 1.27 -15.30 -6.26
C LYS A 12 2.01 -14.23 -5.47
N HIS A 13 1.58 -12.98 -5.59
CA HIS A 13 2.27 -11.82 -4.98
C HIS A 13 1.66 -11.38 -3.64
N LYS A 14 0.69 -12.13 -3.09
CA LYS A 14 -0.02 -11.81 -1.83
C LYS A 14 -0.63 -10.39 -1.85
N LEU A 15 -1.13 -9.98 -3.00
CA LEU A 15 -1.77 -8.68 -3.21
C LEU A 15 -3.29 -8.82 -3.24
N SER A 16 -4.00 -7.77 -2.85
CA SER A 16 -5.44 -7.72 -3.10
C SER A 16 -5.72 -7.63 -4.60
N ILE A 17 -6.82 -8.24 -5.06
CA ILE A 17 -7.28 -8.12 -6.45
C ILE A 17 -7.42 -6.65 -6.85
N PHE A 18 -7.91 -5.81 -5.93
CA PHE A 18 -8.01 -4.36 -6.14
C PHE A 18 -6.67 -3.71 -6.47
N ASN A 19 -5.60 -4.04 -5.73
CA ASN A 19 -4.28 -3.49 -5.99
C ASN A 19 -3.74 -3.95 -7.34
N VAL A 20 -3.96 -5.22 -7.69
CA VAL A 20 -3.55 -5.76 -8.99
C VAL A 20 -4.29 -5.05 -10.13
N VAL A 21 -5.60 -4.82 -10.01
CA VAL A 21 -6.40 -4.05 -10.98
C VAL A 21 -5.90 -2.61 -11.07
N LYS A 22 -5.60 -1.96 -9.94
CA LYS A 22 -5.04 -0.60 -9.92
C LYS A 22 -3.71 -0.53 -10.66
N MET A 23 -2.82 -1.50 -10.44
CA MET A 23 -1.52 -1.56 -11.11
C MET A 23 -1.65 -1.78 -12.62
N ALA A 24 -2.53 -2.70 -13.03
CA ALA A 24 -2.89 -2.91 -14.44
C ALA A 24 -3.40 -1.63 -15.10
N LYS A 25 -4.37 -0.93 -14.49
CA LYS A 25 -4.89 0.34 -15.02
C LYS A 25 -3.85 1.46 -15.08
N SER A 26 -2.91 1.47 -14.14
CA SER A 26 -1.83 2.46 -14.10
C SER A 26 -0.69 2.19 -15.09
N GLY A 27 -0.74 1.08 -15.83
CA GLY A 27 0.33 0.66 -16.75
C GLY A 27 1.57 0.10 -16.07
N LYS A 28 1.57 -0.05 -14.73
CA LYS A 28 2.67 -0.66 -13.97
C LYS A 28 2.79 -2.16 -14.21
N LEU A 29 1.68 -2.82 -14.54
CA LEU A 29 1.69 -4.20 -14.99
C LEU A 29 1.39 -4.24 -16.48
N LYS A 30 2.17 -5.03 -17.21
CA LYS A 30 1.91 -5.32 -18.61
C LYS A 30 0.70 -6.24 -18.69
N THR A 31 -0.35 -5.80 -19.37
CA THR A 31 -1.56 -6.59 -19.56
C THR A 31 -1.79 -6.94 -21.01
N ASP A 32 -2.41 -8.09 -21.22
CA ASP A 32 -2.85 -8.59 -22.52
C ASP A 32 -4.35 -8.85 -22.44
N ILE A 33 -5.12 -8.26 -23.36
CA ILE A 33 -6.58 -8.39 -23.38
C ILE A 33 -6.92 -9.38 -24.47
N VAL A 34 -7.55 -10.49 -24.07
CA VAL A 34 -7.93 -11.57 -24.98
C VAL A 34 -9.44 -11.70 -24.95
N GLU A 35 -10.06 -11.75 -26.11
CA GLU A 35 -11.49 -12.04 -26.23
C GLU A 35 -11.69 -13.57 -26.24
N GLU A 36 -12.22 -14.10 -25.14
CA GLU A 36 -12.57 -15.52 -25.01
C GLU A 36 -14.09 -15.63 -24.78
N ASN A 37 -14.79 -16.37 -25.65
CA ASN A 37 -16.23 -16.60 -25.56
C ASN A 37 -17.08 -15.30 -25.54
N GLY A 38 -16.68 -14.28 -26.32
CA GLY A 38 -17.36 -12.98 -26.37
C GLY A 38 -17.21 -12.14 -25.10
N LYS A 39 -16.24 -12.48 -24.23
CA LYS A 39 -15.87 -11.71 -23.04
C LYS A 39 -14.41 -11.31 -23.13
N GLU A 40 -14.14 -10.04 -22.85
CA GLU A 40 -12.78 -9.52 -22.71
C GLU A 40 -12.19 -10.00 -21.38
N ILE A 41 -11.12 -10.79 -21.44
CA ILE A 41 -10.37 -11.24 -20.28
C ILE A 41 -9.00 -10.56 -20.28
N THR A 42 -8.73 -9.81 -19.21
CA THR A 42 -7.42 -9.19 -18.99
C THR A 42 -6.48 -10.16 -18.28
N TYR A 43 -5.39 -10.50 -18.96
CA TYR A 43 -4.28 -11.26 -18.42
C TYR A 43 -3.12 -10.34 -18.07
N ILE A 44 -2.32 -10.73 -17.08
CA ILE A 44 -1.06 -10.07 -16.70
C ILE A 44 0.07 -10.86 -17.35
N VAL A 45 0.90 -10.17 -18.11
CA VAL A 45 2.09 -10.72 -18.77
C VAL A 45 3.24 -10.65 -17.78
N LEU A 46 3.85 -11.80 -17.49
CA LEU A 46 5.02 -11.88 -16.62
C LEU A 46 6.27 -11.53 -17.42
N ASP A 47 7.00 -10.55 -16.92
CA ASP A 47 8.32 -10.16 -17.39
C ASP A 47 9.20 -10.03 -16.14
N GLU A 48 10.33 -10.75 -16.11
CA GLU A 48 11.22 -10.80 -14.93
C GLU A 48 11.70 -9.41 -14.51
N ALA A 49 11.91 -8.51 -15.49
CA ALA A 49 12.30 -7.13 -15.20
C ALA A 49 11.20 -6.39 -14.44
N ILE A 50 9.95 -6.50 -14.89
CA ILE A 50 8.77 -5.87 -14.27
C ILE A 50 8.45 -6.53 -12.93
N GLU A 51 8.58 -7.86 -12.81
CA GLU A 51 8.40 -8.57 -11.53
C GLU A 51 9.37 -8.04 -10.48
N SER A 52 10.63 -7.81 -10.82
CA SER A 52 11.63 -7.29 -9.87
C SER A 52 11.32 -5.85 -9.41
N GLU A 53 10.78 -5.00 -10.27
CA GLU A 53 10.36 -3.64 -9.93
C GLU A 53 9.09 -3.65 -9.09
N VAL A 54 8.15 -4.53 -9.43
CA VAL A 54 6.92 -4.71 -8.66
C VAL A 54 7.25 -5.26 -7.28
N GLU A 55 8.13 -6.24 -7.13
CA GLU A 55 8.57 -6.74 -5.82
C GLU A 55 9.25 -5.67 -4.96
N LYS A 56 10.09 -4.81 -5.56
CA LYS A 56 10.70 -3.66 -4.86
C LYS A 56 9.67 -2.58 -4.50
N GLY A 57 8.63 -2.42 -5.31
CA GLY A 57 7.56 -1.44 -5.14
C GLY A 57 6.36 -1.93 -4.31
N ILE A 58 6.25 -3.24 -4.09
CA ILE A 58 5.37 -3.86 -3.10
C ILE A 58 6.01 -3.53 -1.75
N VAL A 59 5.75 -2.32 -1.28
CA VAL A 59 5.82 -2.03 0.14
C VAL A 59 4.90 -3.07 0.77
N PRO A 60 5.41 -3.96 1.66
CA PRO A 60 4.53 -4.82 2.42
C PRO A 60 3.42 -3.93 2.95
N LEU A 61 2.17 -4.37 2.87
CA LEU A 61 1.15 -3.88 3.79
C LEU A 61 1.59 -4.29 5.20
N LYS A 62 2.70 -3.72 5.71
CA LYS A 62 2.84 -3.45 7.12
C LYS A 62 1.65 -2.57 7.40
N GLU A 63 0.66 -3.17 8.03
CA GLU A 63 -0.28 -2.53 8.93
C GLU A 63 0.09 -1.07 9.17
N LYS A 64 -0.39 -0.18 8.29
CA LYS A 64 -0.22 1.26 8.49
C LYS A 64 -1.02 1.74 9.71
N GLY A 65 -1.77 0.85 10.37
CA GLY A 65 -2.52 1.13 11.58
C GLY A 65 -1.64 1.21 12.83
N ASP A 66 -0.74 0.27 13.07
CA ASP A 66 -0.25 0.10 14.45
C ASP A 66 1.06 0.82 14.78
N ALA A 67 1.92 1.05 13.79
CA ALA A 67 3.15 1.83 13.98
C ALA A 67 2.86 3.34 13.99
N SER A 68 1.98 3.82 13.10
CA SER A 68 1.61 5.25 12.99
C SER A 68 0.84 5.74 14.21
N LEU A 69 -0.12 4.95 14.73
CA LEU A 69 -0.91 5.34 15.90
C LEU A 69 -0.06 5.39 17.18
N LYS A 70 0.89 4.46 17.35
CA LYS A 70 1.78 4.48 18.52
C LYS A 70 2.72 5.69 18.50
N GLU A 71 3.22 6.07 17.32
CA GLU A 71 4.03 7.27 17.12
C GLU A 71 3.21 8.55 17.34
N GLU A 72 1.99 8.63 16.80
CA GLU A 72 1.08 9.76 17.03
C GLU A 72 0.70 9.90 18.52
N VAL A 73 0.37 8.80 19.20
CA VAL A 73 0.06 8.82 20.64
C VAL A 73 1.28 9.27 21.45
N LYS A 74 2.50 8.92 21.03
CA LYS A 74 3.72 9.37 21.69
C LYS A 74 3.91 10.88 21.54
N LEU A 75 3.77 11.41 20.33
CA LEU A 75 3.89 12.85 20.05
C LEU A 75 2.83 13.66 20.81
N LEU A 76 1.57 13.19 20.81
CA LEU A 76 0.48 13.83 21.56
C LEU A 76 0.74 13.86 23.08
N ARG A 77 1.37 12.80 23.64
CA ARG A 77 1.75 12.77 25.06
C ARG A 77 2.85 13.77 25.37
N GLU A 78 3.85 13.90 24.49
CA GLU A 78 4.93 14.89 24.64
C GLU A 78 4.38 16.32 24.59
N GLU A 79 3.49 16.61 23.64
CA GLU A 79 2.84 17.92 23.51
C GLU A 79 1.96 18.26 24.73
N MET A 80 1.18 17.29 25.22
CA MET A 80 0.41 17.46 26.46
C MET A 80 1.29 17.75 27.68
N GLN A 81 2.49 17.20 27.73
CA GLN A 81 3.41 17.45 28.84
C GLN A 81 3.95 18.89 28.80
N LEU A 82 4.40 19.35 27.63
CA LEU A 82 4.85 20.72 27.44
C LEU A 82 3.77 21.75 27.78
N LEU A 83 2.54 21.52 27.30
CA LEU A 83 1.40 22.39 27.60
C LEU A 83 1.09 22.47 29.11
N ARG A 84 1.25 21.35 29.84
CA ARG A 84 1.06 21.34 31.30
C ARG A 84 2.14 22.14 32.01
N GLU A 85 3.39 22.03 31.57
CA GLU A 85 4.51 22.80 32.12
C GLU A 85 4.32 24.30 31.87
N GLU A 86 3.89 24.70 30.67
CA GLU A 86 3.56 26.08 30.34
C GLU A 86 2.43 26.63 31.21
N ILE A 87 1.35 25.87 31.40
CA ILE A 87 0.24 26.25 32.28
C ILE A 87 0.72 26.47 33.71
N GLU A 88 1.58 25.60 34.24
CA GLU A 88 2.13 25.76 35.58
C GLU A 88 3.04 26.99 35.71
N ILE A 89 3.82 27.31 34.68
CA ILE A 89 4.62 28.55 34.64
C ILE A 89 3.70 29.77 34.61
N LEU A 90 2.65 29.75 33.79
CA LEU A 90 1.69 30.85 33.67
C LEU A 90 0.91 31.08 34.97
N LYS A 91 0.49 30.00 35.66
CA LYS A 91 -0.16 30.10 36.98
C LYS A 91 0.73 30.72 38.03
N LYS A 92 2.04 30.47 38.00
CA LYS A 92 3.01 31.08 38.94
C LYS A 92 3.29 32.56 38.66
N ARG A 93 2.89 33.07 37.49
CA ARG A 93 3.02 34.48 37.08
C ARG A 93 1.76 35.30 37.35
N LEU A 94 0.67 34.66 37.78
CA LEU A 94 -0.58 35.27 38.25
C LEU A 94 -0.58 35.31 39.78
#